data_AF-A0AAN0KAY3-F1
#
_entry.id   AF-A0AAN0KAY3-F1
#
_cell.length_a   1.000
_cell.length_b   1.000
_cell.length_c   1.000
_cell.angle_alpha   90.00
_cell.angle_beta   90.00
_cell.angle_gamma   90.00
#
_symmetry.space_group_name_H-M   'P 1'
#
loop_
_entity.id
_entity.type
_entity.pdbx_description
1 polymer ?
#
loop_
_entity_poly.entity_id
_entity_poly.type
_entity_poly.pdbx_seq_one_letter_code
_entity_poly.pdbx_strand_id
1 'polypeptide(L)'
;MIFVRSENIKSNHWLAKIARGDYGVRITSMHLAVAVLLVAINYFLLPYFVNGSVWGGYLVIAAIVFYGIYVANIGMGFWRLARTLSGEVKTFLLRILAAGCVIVGISAIFNGLAIVFALLMV
;
A
#
# COMPACT_ATOMS: atom_id res chain seq x y z
N MET A 1 -15.25 11.43 -30.20
CA MET A 1 -14.13 11.93 -29.37
C MET A 1 -13.25 10.73 -29.04
N ILE A 2 -12.14 10.57 -29.76
CA ILE A 2 -11.18 9.49 -29.49
C ILE A 2 -10.46 9.90 -28.20
N PHE A 3 -10.67 9.16 -27.11
CA PHE A 3 -9.80 9.25 -25.94
C PHE A 3 -8.44 8.70 -26.38
N VAL A 4 -7.62 9.56 -27.00
CA VAL A 4 -6.19 9.33 -27.10
C VAL A 4 -5.69 9.41 -25.66
N ARG A 5 -5.70 8.25 -24.98
CA ARG A 5 -5.03 8.05 -23.70
C ARG A 5 -3.60 8.48 -23.96
N SER A 6 -3.23 9.66 -23.48
CA SER A 6 -1.86 10.13 -23.65
C SER A 6 -0.94 9.02 -23.17
N GLU A 7 -0.07 8.57 -24.07
CA GLU A 7 1.09 7.74 -23.76
C GLU A 7 2.07 8.64 -22.98
N ASN A 8 1.60 9.14 -21.85
CA ASN A 8 2.21 10.23 -21.12
C ASN A 8 3.23 9.60 -20.18
N ILE A 9 4.49 9.66 -20.60
CA ILE A 9 5.70 9.49 -19.78
C ILE A 9 5.45 8.51 -18.63
N LYS A 10 5.31 7.21 -18.94
CA LYS A 10 5.17 6.20 -17.89
C LYS A 10 6.42 6.25 -17.02
N SER A 11 6.28 6.83 -15.82
CA SER A 11 7.37 6.82 -14.85
C SER A 11 7.84 5.38 -14.64
N ASN A 12 9.15 5.16 -14.76
CA ASN A 12 9.77 3.85 -14.55
C ASN A 12 9.77 3.44 -13.06
N HIS A 13 9.29 4.31 -12.18
CA HIS A 13 9.17 4.07 -10.75
C HIS A 13 8.27 2.85 -10.49
N TRP A 14 8.84 1.85 -9.81
CA TRP A 14 8.20 0.56 -9.54
C TRP A 14 6.86 0.70 -8.82
N LEU A 15 6.75 1.60 -7.83
CA LEU A 15 5.52 1.86 -7.09
C LEU A 15 4.38 2.36 -8.00
N ALA A 16 4.72 3.19 -8.99
CA ALA A 16 3.75 3.71 -9.96
C ALA A 16 3.31 2.61 -10.94
N LYS A 17 4.20 1.68 -11.31
CA LYS A 17 3.86 0.49 -12.10
C LYS A 17 2.87 -0.42 -11.35
N ILE A 18 3.06 -0.62 -10.04
CA ILE A 18 2.11 -1.35 -9.17
C ILE A 18 0.76 -0.65 -9.18
N ALA A 19 0.72 0.65 -8.89
CA ALA A 19 -0.52 1.42 -8.83
C ALA A 19 -1.30 1.44 -10.14
N ARG A 20 -0.60 1.35 -11.28
CA ARG A 20 -1.20 1.27 -12.62
C ARG A 20 -1.75 -0.12 -12.96
N GLY A 21 -1.36 -1.15 -12.22
CA GLY A 21 -1.65 -2.55 -12.54
C GLY A 21 -0.76 -3.11 -13.67
N ASP A 22 0.35 -2.44 -14.00
CA ASP A 22 1.23 -2.84 -15.12
C ASP A 22 1.89 -4.22 -14.86
N TYR A 23 1.93 -4.69 -13.60
CA TYR A 23 2.51 -5.97 -13.19
C TYR A 23 1.57 -7.18 -13.34
N GLY A 24 0.27 -6.97 -13.57
CA GLY A 24 -0.70 -8.06 -13.63
C GLY A 24 -1.05 -8.67 -12.26
N VAL A 25 -2.13 -9.46 -12.21
CA VAL A 25 -2.71 -9.98 -10.95
C VAL A 25 -1.69 -10.79 -10.14
N ARG A 26 -0.91 -11.66 -10.78
CA ARG A 26 0.04 -12.55 -10.10
C ARG A 26 1.11 -11.78 -9.33
N ILE A 27 1.78 -10.83 -9.99
CA ILE A 27 2.87 -10.07 -9.38
C ILE A 27 2.33 -9.06 -8.37
N THR A 28 1.19 -8.40 -8.64
CA THR A 28 0.53 -7.54 -7.65
C THR A 28 0.11 -8.32 -6.39
N SER A 29 -0.28 -9.60 -6.53
CA SER A 29 -0.56 -10.48 -5.39
C SER A 29 0.69 -10.88 -4.60
N MET A 30 1.84 -11.04 -5.27
CA MET A 30 3.12 -11.22 -4.56
C MET A 30 3.48 -9.97 -3.74
N HIS A 31 3.26 -8.78 -4.30
CA HIS A 31 3.46 -7.53 -3.56
C HIS A 31 2.55 -7.44 -2.33
N LEU A 32 1.29 -7.90 -2.45
CA LEU A 32 0.38 -7.99 -1.30
C LEU A 32 0.89 -8.99 -0.25
N ALA A 33 1.34 -10.18 -0.65
CA ALA A 33 1.91 -11.16 0.28
C ALA A 33 3.14 -10.60 1.02
N VAL A 34 4.02 -9.89 0.32
CA VAL A 34 5.16 -9.19 0.92
C VAL A 34 4.70 -8.11 1.90
N ALA A 35 3.65 -7.35 1.57
CA ALA A 35 3.10 -6.34 2.47
C ALA A 35 2.55 -6.97 3.76
N VAL A 36 1.82 -8.10 3.66
CA VAL A 36 1.32 -8.84 4.82
C VAL A 36 2.46 -9.38 5.68
N LEU A 37 3.50 -9.93 5.05
CA LEU A 37 4.70 -10.41 5.75
C LEU A 37 5.40 -9.26 6.49
N LEU A 38 5.51 -8.08 5.86
CA LEU A 38 6.12 -6.91 6.46
C LEU A 38 5.36 -6.43 7.71
N VAL A 39 4.02 -6.47 7.69
CA VAL A 39 3.20 -6.17 8.88
C VAL A 39 3.42 -7.19 9.98
N ALA A 40 3.43 -8.48 9.64
CA ALA A 40 3.68 -9.52 10.64
C ALA A 40 5.04 -9.32 11.30
N ILE A 41 6.10 -9.13 10.50
CA ILE A 41 7.44 -8.84 10.99
C ILE A 41 7.43 -7.59 11.89
N ASN A 42 6.81 -6.51 11.46
CA ASN A 42 6.70 -5.29 12.27
C ASN A 42 5.96 -5.54 13.57
N TYR A 43 4.86 -6.28 13.59
CA TYR A 43 4.11 -6.60 14.80
C TYR A 43 4.94 -7.39 15.81
N PHE A 44 5.73 -8.36 15.34
CA PHE A 44 6.59 -9.16 16.21
C PHE A 44 7.85 -8.40 16.66
N LEU A 45 8.40 -7.52 15.82
CA LEU A 45 9.66 -6.82 16.11
C LEU A 45 9.46 -5.45 16.78
N LEU A 46 8.31 -4.79 16.62
CA LEU A 46 8.03 -3.47 17.20
C LEU A 46 8.35 -3.40 18.71
N PRO A 47 7.94 -4.38 19.54
CA PRO A 47 8.17 -4.32 20.98
C PRO A 47 9.65 -4.21 21.36
N TYR A 48 10.56 -4.69 20.53
CA TYR A 48 12.01 -4.65 20.78
C TYR A 48 12.65 -3.30 20.40
N PHE A 49 11.99 -2.48 19.58
CA PHE A 49 12.46 -1.15 19.19
C PHE A 49 11.95 -0.03 20.12
N VAL A 50 10.91 -0.29 20.91
CA VAL A 50 10.27 0.67 21.83
C VAL A 50 11.03 0.77 23.17
N ASN A 51 12.36 0.60 23.17
CA ASN A 51 13.23 0.85 24.32
C ASN A 51 13.49 2.36 24.54
N GLY A 52 12.44 3.20 24.48
CA GLY A 52 12.49 4.63 24.84
C GLY A 52 13.28 5.56 23.91
N SER A 53 13.76 5.08 22.75
CA SER A 53 14.52 5.91 21.80
C SER A 53 13.60 6.71 20.89
N VAL A 54 13.69 8.05 20.95
CA VAL A 54 12.97 8.99 20.07
C VAL A 54 13.28 8.72 18.59
N TRP A 55 14.52 8.37 18.26
CA TRP A 55 14.93 7.97 16.91
C TRP A 55 14.24 6.69 16.43
N GLY A 56 14.01 5.74 17.35
CA GLY A 56 13.22 4.53 17.08
C GLY A 56 11.76 4.87 16.75
N GLY A 57 11.17 5.83 17.46
CA GLY A 57 9.82 6.33 17.18
C GLY A 57 9.68 6.91 15.78
N TYR A 58 10.61 7.75 15.33
CA TYR A 58 10.59 8.32 13.97
C TYR A 58 10.78 7.24 12.88
N LEU A 59 11.63 6.24 13.11
CA LEU A 59 11.78 5.11 12.19
C LEU A 59 10.49 4.30 12.05
N VAL A 60 9.80 4.04 13.17
CA VAL A 60 8.52 3.34 13.16
C VAL A 60 7.46 4.13 12.40
N ILE A 61 7.37 5.45 12.60
CA ILE A 61 6.46 6.32 11.84
C ILE A 61 6.75 6.23 10.34
N ALA A 62 8.02 6.40 9.94
CA ALA A 62 8.41 6.36 8.53
C ALA A 62 8.05 5.00 7.90
N ALA A 63 8.27 3.90 8.62
CA ALA A 63 7.91 2.56 8.18
C ALA A 63 6.39 2.37 8.03
N ILE A 64 5.58 2.86 8.99
CA ILE A 64 4.12 2.79 8.95
C ILE A 64 3.56 3.59 7.77
N VAL A 65 4.05 4.82 7.56
CA VAL A 65 3.60 5.68 6.45
C VAL A 65 4.00 5.07 5.11
N PHE A 66 5.24 4.57 4.98
CA PHE A 66 5.69 3.89 3.76
C PHE A 66 4.86 2.64 3.47
N TYR A 67 4.59 1.83 4.50
CA TYR A 67 3.71 0.67 4.41
C TYR A 67 2.31 1.08 3.91
N GLY A 68 1.73 2.11 4.49
CA GLY A 68 0.41 2.59 4.11
C GLY A 68 0.35 3.04 2.64
N ILE A 69 1.35 3.81 2.20
CA ILE A 69 1.50 4.22 0.79
C ILE A 69 1.62 2.98 -0.10
N TYR A 70 2.47 2.02 0.26
CA TYR A 70 2.71 0.82 -0.52
C TYR A 70 1.43 -0.02 -0.71
N VAL A 71 0.69 -0.29 0.37
CA VAL A 71 -0.56 -1.07 0.32
C VAL A 71 -1.67 -0.36 -0.43
N ALA A 72 -1.80 0.97 -0.28
CA ALA A 72 -2.75 1.75 -1.05
C ALA A 72 -2.47 1.65 -2.56
N ASN A 73 -1.20 1.66 -2.96
CA ASN A 73 -0.81 1.49 -4.37
C ASN A 73 -1.09 0.07 -4.89
N ILE A 74 -0.88 -0.97 -4.09
CA ILE A 74 -1.29 -2.35 -4.41
C ILE A 74 -2.81 -2.40 -4.65
N GLY A 75 -3.60 -1.79 -3.76
CA GLY A 75 -5.05 -1.73 -3.88
C GLY A 75 -5.51 -1.02 -5.15
N MET A 76 -4.91 0.13 -5.48
CA MET A 76 -5.17 0.82 -6.76
C MET A 76 -4.80 -0.04 -7.98
N GLY A 77 -3.71 -0.80 -7.89
CA GLY A 77 -3.30 -1.76 -8.92
C GLY A 77 -4.37 -2.83 -9.16
N PHE A 78 -4.86 -3.46 -8.09
CA PHE A 78 -5.97 -4.42 -8.19
C PHE A 78 -7.24 -3.79 -8.74
N TRP A 79 -7.60 -2.56 -8.32
CA TRP A 79 -8.77 -1.87 -8.84
C TRP A 79 -8.72 -1.66 -10.36
N ARG A 80 -7.53 -1.39 -10.90
CA ARG A 80 -7.32 -1.25 -12.35
C ARG A 80 -7.34 -2.60 -13.06
N LEU A 81 -6.70 -3.61 -12.48
CA LEU A 81 -6.71 -4.99 -13.01
C LEU A 81 -8.11 -5.61 -13.04
N ALA A 82 -8.96 -5.26 -12.06
CA ALA A 82 -10.36 -5.69 -12.04
C ALA A 82 -11.14 -5.22 -13.27
N ARG A 83 -10.74 -4.12 -13.90
CA ARG A 83 -11.39 -3.59 -15.11
C ARG A 83 -10.95 -4.29 -16.39
N THR A 84 -9.86 -5.05 -16.35
CA THR A 84 -9.30 -5.75 -17.52
C THR A 84 -9.56 -7.26 -17.50
N LEU A 85 -10.09 -7.80 -16.40
CA LEU A 85 -10.40 -9.23 -16.26
C LEU A 85 -11.79 -9.56 -16.82
N SER A 86 -11.90 -10.70 -17.49
CA SER A 86 -13.17 -11.32 -17.86
C SER A 86 -13.67 -12.24 -16.74
N GLY A 87 -14.93 -12.06 -16.33
CA GLY A 87 -15.60 -12.85 -15.31
C GLY A 87 -16.02 -12.02 -14.08
N GLU A 88 -17.33 -11.97 -13.84
CA GLU A 88 -17.94 -11.14 -12.79
C GLU A 88 -17.41 -11.46 -11.39
N VAL A 89 -17.31 -12.75 -11.05
CA VAL A 89 -16.84 -13.20 -9.72
C VAL A 89 -15.40 -12.76 -9.46
N LYS A 90 -14.50 -12.95 -10.44
CA LYS A 90 -13.08 -12.57 -10.30
C LYS A 90 -12.93 -11.06 -10.14
N THR A 91 -13.67 -10.30 -10.94
CA THR A 91 -13.70 -8.84 -10.88
C THR A 91 -14.24 -8.34 -9.54
N PHE A 92 -15.31 -8.96 -9.03
CA PHE A 92 -15.88 -8.62 -7.74
C PHE A 92 -14.90 -8.88 -6.59
N LEU A 93 -14.28 -10.06 -6.54
CA LEU A 93 -13.27 -10.40 -5.53
C LEU A 93 -12.07 -9.44 -5.58
N LEU A 94 -11.57 -9.11 -6.78
CA LEU A 94 -10.47 -8.15 -6.89
C LEU A 94 -10.85 -6.74 -6.43
N ARG A 95 -12.10 -6.31 -6.63
CA ARG A 95 -12.58 -5.00 -6.17
C ARG A 95 -12.71 -4.95 -4.66
N ILE A 96 -13.20 -6.01 -4.02
CA ILE A 96 -13.22 -6.12 -2.56
C ILE A 96 -11.80 -6.06 -2.01
N LEU A 97 -10.90 -6.87 -2.57
CA LEU A 97 -9.50 -6.89 -2.15
C LEU A 97 -8.84 -5.52 -2.34
N ALA A 98 -9.08 -4.87 -3.47
CA ALA A 98 -8.60 -3.53 -3.77
C ALA A 98 -9.09 -2.51 -2.74
N ALA A 99 -10.40 -2.50 -2.45
CA ALA A 99 -10.99 -1.60 -1.46
C ALA A 99 -10.38 -1.83 -0.06
N GLY A 100 -10.27 -3.10 0.36
CA GLY A 100 -9.64 -3.46 1.62
C GLY A 100 -8.19 -2.96 1.71
N CYS A 101 -7.39 -3.15 0.67
CA CYS A 101 -6.01 -2.67 0.63
C CYS A 101 -5.94 -1.13 0.73
N VAL A 102 -6.79 -0.41 -0.02
CA VAL A 102 -6.80 1.05 0.03
C VAL A 102 -7.20 1.57 1.41
N ILE A 103 -8.22 1.00 2.03
CA ILE A 103 -8.65 1.37 3.39
C ILE A 103 -7.52 1.13 4.38
N VAL A 104 -6.95 -0.08 4.41
CA VAL A 104 -5.84 -0.43 5.31
C VAL A 104 -4.64 0.50 5.10
N GLY A 105 -4.29 0.77 3.84
CA GLY A 105 -3.18 1.65 3.50
C GLY A 105 -3.39 3.08 4.00
N ILE A 106 -4.56 3.66 3.74
CA ILE A 106 -4.92 5.01 4.19
C ILE A 106 -4.97 5.08 5.73
N SER A 107 -5.59 4.11 6.39
CA SER A 107 -5.64 4.03 7.85
C SER A 107 -4.25 3.95 8.47
N ALA A 108 -3.32 3.21 7.86
CA ALA A 108 -1.93 3.16 8.31
C ALA A 108 -1.24 4.53 8.21
N ILE A 109 -1.43 5.27 7.11
CA ILE A 109 -0.87 6.63 6.96
C ILE A 109 -1.38 7.54 8.08
N PHE A 110 -2.69 7.56 8.33
CA PHE A 110 -3.27 8.37 9.40
C PHE A 110 -2.77 7.96 10.79
N ASN A 111 -2.60 6.65 11.04
CA ASN A 111 -2.04 6.17 12.29
C ASN A 111 -0.58 6.62 12.47
N GLY A 112 0.24 6.52 11.43
CA GLY A 112 1.60 7.05 11.43
C GLY A 112 1.66 8.54 11.73
N LEU A 113 0.78 9.34 11.11
CA LEU A 113 0.65 10.78 11.39
C LEU A 113 0.17 11.07 12.82
N ALA A 114 -0.77 10.28 13.36
CA ALA A 114 -1.24 10.44 14.73
C ALA A 114 -0.11 10.23 15.75
N ILE A 115 0.78 9.27 15.50
CA ILE A 115 1.98 9.03 16.33
C ILE A 115 2.93 10.23 16.27
N VAL A 116 3.09 10.89 15.11
CA VAL A 116 3.89 12.13 15.00
C VAL A 116 3.34 13.21 15.93
N PHE A 117 2.02 13.46 15.89
CA PHE A 117 1.40 14.47 16.75
C PHE A 117 1.52 14.11 18.23
N ALA A 118 1.36 12.82 18.58
CA ALA A 118 1.55 12.36 19.94
C ALA A 118 2.98 12.60 20.45
N LEU A 119 4.00 12.36 19.61
CA LEU A 119 5.40 12.60 19.97
C LEU A 119 5.78 14.09 20.05
N LEU A 120 5.12 14.95 19.29
CA LEU A 120 5.37 16.41 19.33
C LEU A 120 4.69 17.11 20.53
N MET A 121 3.72 16.47 21.16
CA MET A 121 3.02 16.99 22.34
C MET A 121 3.62 16.52 23.68
N VAL A 122 4.64 15.67 23.64
CA VAL A 122 5.44 15.23 24.81
C VAL A 122 6.70 16.07 24.89
#